data_AF-A0A1C6UG37-F1
#
_entry.id   AF-A0A1C6UG37-F1
#
_cell.length_a   1.000
_cell.length_b   1.000
_cell.length_c   1.000
_cell.angle_alpha   90.00
_cell.angle_beta   90.00
_cell.angle_gamma   90.00
#
_symmetry.space_group_name_H-M   'P 1'
#
loop_
_entity.id
_entity.type
_entity.pdbx_description
1 polymer ?
#
loop_
_entity_poly.entity_id
_entity_poly.type
_entity_poly.pdbx_seq_one_letter_code
_entity_poly.pdbx_strand_id
1 'polypeptide(L)'
;MRTFRLAVSALAVCVALSACGGQDGIGDTPTPTPTGAQPVTSPPSPDPSVPPTPSDPVDPTGPALPPPPKGSGGPTTSPPAGGTTLTGTVTSGVEPNCLLLDNYLLVGGPRDVLTSGAKVTVTGRVQRDLLTTCQQGTPFLVETARRS
;
A
#
# COMPACT_ATOMS: atom_id res chain seq x y z
N MET A 1 -30.53 -34.15 -37.01
CA MET A 1 -30.94 -35.32 -36.21
C MET A 1 -29.83 -35.65 -35.20
N ARG A 2 -29.33 -34.78 -34.31
CA ARG A 2 -29.91 -33.84 -33.31
C ARG A 2 -30.66 -34.44 -32.11
N THR A 3 -30.80 -35.77 -32.04
CA THR A 3 -31.53 -36.43 -30.93
C THR A 3 -30.75 -37.55 -30.23
N PHE A 4 -29.51 -37.87 -30.65
CA PHE A 4 -28.71 -38.93 -30.05
C PHE A 4 -27.56 -38.46 -29.13
N ARG A 5 -27.35 -37.15 -28.95
CA ARG A 5 -26.25 -36.61 -28.12
C ARG A 5 -26.67 -36.13 -26.73
N LEU A 6 -27.94 -36.29 -26.34
CA LEU A 6 -28.46 -35.82 -25.06
C LEU A 6 -28.63 -36.90 -23.99
N ALA A 7 -28.30 -38.17 -24.28
CA ALA A 7 -28.45 -39.28 -23.33
C ALA A 7 -27.17 -39.65 -22.56
N VAL A 8 -26.02 -39.05 -22.88
CA VAL A 8 -24.71 -39.46 -22.32
C VAL A 8 -24.22 -38.55 -21.18
N SER A 9 -24.81 -37.36 -20.99
CA SER A 9 -24.35 -36.35 -20.02
C SER A 9 -25.02 -36.42 -18.64
N ALA A 10 -25.94 -37.37 -18.38
CA ALA A 10 -26.71 -37.42 -17.13
C ALA A 10 -26.27 -38.49 -16.11
N LEU A 11 -25.24 -39.30 -16.41
CA LEU A 11 -24.83 -40.42 -15.54
C LEU A 11 -23.41 -40.31 -14.96
N ALA A 12 -22.80 -39.12 -14.99
CA ALA A 12 -21.44 -38.87 -14.48
C ALA A 12 -21.38 -37.91 -13.27
N VAL A 13 -22.51 -37.73 -12.56
CA VAL A 13 -22.64 -36.75 -11.45
C VAL A 13 -22.82 -37.43 -10.07
N CYS A 14 -22.84 -38.77 -9.96
CA CYS A 14 -23.28 -39.43 -8.73
C CYS A 14 -22.27 -40.30 -7.95
N VAL A 15 -20.96 -40.36 -8.26
CA VAL A 15 -20.07 -41.35 -7.58
C VAL A 15 -18.66 -40.86 -7.21
N ALA A 16 -18.47 -39.59 -6.86
CA ALA A 16 -17.12 -39.10 -6.48
C ALA A 16 -17.05 -38.20 -5.22
N LEU A 17 -18.04 -38.26 -4.31
CA LEU A 17 -18.04 -37.45 -3.06
C LEU A 17 -18.05 -38.26 -1.75
N SER A 18 -17.71 -39.55 -1.78
CA SER A 18 -17.68 -40.39 -0.59
C SER A 18 -16.31 -41.03 -0.39
N ALA A 19 -15.34 -40.28 0.16
CA ALA A 19 -14.20 -40.82 0.94
C ALA A 19 -13.16 -39.75 1.27
N CYS A 20 -13.41 -38.93 2.30
CA CYS A 20 -12.43 -38.65 3.36
C CYS A 20 -13.15 -37.98 4.53
N GLY A 21 -14.07 -38.72 5.14
CA GLY A 21 -14.61 -38.44 6.46
C GLY A 21 -13.94 -39.42 7.43
N GLY A 22 -12.86 -38.96 8.05
CA GLY A 22 -12.10 -39.67 9.08
C GLY A 22 -11.05 -38.68 9.60
N GLN A 23 -10.82 -38.51 10.89
CA GLN A 23 -11.20 -39.32 12.04
C GLN A 23 -11.07 -38.42 13.27
N ASP A 24 -11.93 -38.69 14.24
CA ASP A 24 -11.94 -38.13 15.58
C ASP A 24 -10.54 -38.10 16.19
N GLY A 25 -10.01 -36.89 16.33
CA GLY A 25 -8.81 -36.57 17.10
C GLY A 25 -9.20 -35.67 18.26
N ILE A 26 -9.95 -36.22 19.22
CA ILE A 26 -9.96 -35.71 20.60
C ILE A 26 -8.57 -36.03 21.14
N GLY A 27 -7.68 -35.04 21.09
CA GLY A 27 -6.29 -35.20 21.46
C GLY A 27 -5.75 -33.86 21.92
N ASP A 28 -5.92 -33.63 23.23
CA ASP A 28 -5.11 -32.74 24.04
C ASP A 28 -5.15 -31.26 23.68
N THR A 29 -6.12 -30.58 24.30
CA THR A 29 -6.00 -29.19 24.71
C THR A 29 -5.05 -29.12 25.92
N PRO A 30 -3.77 -28.74 25.79
CA PRO A 30 -3.07 -28.13 26.91
C PRO A 30 -3.56 -26.70 27.05
N THR A 31 -4.34 -26.49 28.10
CA THR A 31 -4.50 -25.26 28.88
C THR A 31 -3.60 -24.10 28.45
N PRO A 32 -4.13 -22.93 28.04
CA PRO A 32 -3.29 -21.76 27.89
C PRO A 32 -2.73 -21.38 29.26
N THR A 33 -1.42 -21.51 29.43
CA THR A 33 -0.68 -20.88 30.54
C THR A 33 -0.98 -19.39 30.51
N PRO A 34 -1.58 -18.79 31.55
CA PRO A 34 -1.58 -17.35 31.68
C PRO A 34 -0.16 -16.93 32.09
N THR A 35 0.74 -16.76 31.12
CA THR A 35 1.97 -16.01 31.33
C THR A 35 1.55 -14.57 31.52
N GLY A 36 1.35 -14.19 32.79
CA GLY A 36 0.90 -12.88 33.21
C GLY A 36 1.75 -11.78 32.61
N ALA A 37 1.13 -11.04 31.68
CA ALA A 37 1.62 -9.74 31.26
C ALA A 37 1.58 -8.82 32.48
N GLN A 38 2.75 -8.47 33.01
CA GLN A 38 2.89 -7.36 33.95
C GLN A 38 2.67 -6.07 33.15
N PRO A 39 1.71 -5.21 33.51
CA PRO A 39 1.61 -3.87 32.92
C PRO A 39 2.75 -3.03 33.50
N VAL A 40 3.80 -2.78 32.72
CA VAL A 40 4.75 -1.70 33.05
C VAL A 40 4.20 -0.39 32.50
N THR A 41 3.27 0.18 33.25
CA THR A 41 2.82 1.56 33.05
C THR A 41 3.88 2.47 33.65
N SER A 42 4.59 3.24 32.82
CA SER A 42 5.36 4.39 33.28
C SER A 42 5.05 5.57 32.34
N PRO A 43 4.23 6.54 32.78
CA PRO A 43 4.02 7.77 32.02
C PRO A 43 5.32 8.60 31.98
N PRO A 44 5.52 9.44 30.94
CA PRO A 44 6.75 10.19 30.73
C PRO A 44 6.98 11.26 31.80
N SER A 45 8.24 11.43 32.19
CA SER A 45 8.73 12.56 32.99
C SER A 45 8.70 13.84 32.15
N PRO A 46 8.03 14.92 32.59
CA PRO A 46 8.22 16.25 32.01
C PRO A 46 9.38 16.94 32.73
N ASP A 47 10.42 17.35 32.00
CA ASP A 47 11.42 18.30 32.50
C ASP A 47 11.47 19.52 31.56
N PRO A 48 11.67 20.75 32.08
CA PRO A 48 11.26 21.99 31.44
C PRO A 48 12.38 22.69 30.66
N SER A 49 11.93 23.48 29.67
CA SER A 49 12.46 24.80 29.30
C SER A 49 13.91 24.93 28.81
N VAL A 50 14.06 25.05 27.49
CA VAL A 50 15.02 25.99 26.90
C VAL A 50 14.32 26.78 25.77
N PRO A 51 14.16 28.11 25.87
CA PRO A 51 13.80 28.92 24.71
C PRO A 51 15.04 29.12 23.83
N PRO A 52 15.03 28.77 22.54
CA PRO A 52 16.04 29.24 21.62
C PRO A 52 15.74 30.70 21.23
N THR A 53 16.68 31.60 21.53
CA THR A 53 16.76 32.95 20.98
C THR A 53 17.05 32.84 19.47
N PRO A 54 16.24 33.43 18.57
CA PRO A 54 16.67 33.65 17.19
C PRO A 54 17.37 35.00 17.11
N SER A 55 18.69 34.97 16.93
CA SER A 55 19.42 36.12 16.42
C SER A 55 19.15 36.24 14.93
N ASP A 56 18.43 37.29 14.52
CA ASP A 56 18.62 37.90 13.20
C ASP A 56 19.91 38.74 13.26
N PRO A 57 20.77 38.69 12.22
CA PRO A 57 20.54 39.58 11.08
C PRO A 57 20.94 39.04 9.67
N VAL A 58 20.02 39.24 8.71
CA VAL A 58 20.17 39.75 7.32
C VAL A 58 21.48 39.49 6.51
N ASP A 59 21.35 38.68 5.43
CA ASP A 59 21.80 38.79 3.99
C ASP A 59 23.20 39.38 3.62
N PRO A 60 23.87 39.10 2.45
CA PRO A 60 23.42 38.40 1.23
C PRO A 60 24.42 37.39 0.59
N THR A 61 23.97 36.73 -0.50
CA THR A 61 24.79 36.07 -1.55
C THR A 61 25.18 34.59 -1.33
N GLY A 62 24.27 33.68 -1.67
CA GLY A 62 24.57 32.29 -2.03
C GLY A 62 24.29 32.05 -3.53
N PRO A 63 25.09 31.24 -4.26
CA PRO A 63 24.86 30.98 -5.69
C PRO A 63 23.49 30.37 -5.95
N ALA A 64 22.73 30.97 -6.87
CA ALA A 64 21.42 30.52 -7.29
C ALA A 64 21.48 29.07 -7.83
N LEU A 65 20.62 28.19 -7.29
CA LEU A 65 20.40 26.87 -7.86
C LEU A 65 19.90 27.02 -9.31
N PRO A 66 20.33 26.15 -10.25
CA PRO A 66 19.84 26.19 -11.61
C PRO A 66 18.32 25.95 -11.64
N PRO A 67 17.58 26.65 -12.53
CA PRO A 67 16.14 26.50 -12.64
C PRO A 67 15.78 25.06 -13.08
N PRO A 68 14.64 24.51 -12.61
CA PRO A 68 14.15 23.21 -13.08
C PRO A 68 13.93 23.25 -14.60
N PRO A 69 14.15 22.14 -15.32
CA PRO A 69 13.96 22.11 -16.76
C PRO A 69 12.51 22.46 -17.11
N LYS A 70 12.36 23.46 -18.01
CA LYS A 70 11.07 23.88 -18.57
C LYS A 70 10.51 22.75 -19.43
N GLY A 71 9.70 21.89 -18.83
CA GLY A 71 8.84 20.95 -19.56
C GLY A 71 7.76 21.73 -20.33
N SER A 72 7.64 21.44 -21.62
CA SER A 72 6.67 22.00 -22.57
C SER A 72 5.22 21.95 -22.06
N GLY A 73 4.50 23.06 -22.26
CA GLY A 73 3.17 23.33 -21.74
C GLY A 73 2.09 22.34 -22.18
N GLY A 74 1.53 21.65 -21.19
CA GLY A 74 0.12 21.25 -21.14
C GLY A 74 -0.52 21.87 -19.88
N PRO A 75 -1.85 21.80 -19.69
CA PRO A 75 -2.47 22.23 -18.45
C PRO A 75 -1.91 21.41 -17.27
N THR A 76 -0.93 21.97 -16.57
CA THR A 76 -0.43 21.40 -15.33
C THR A 76 -1.39 21.82 -14.24
N THR A 77 -2.38 20.97 -13.93
CA THR A 77 -3.02 21.05 -12.62
C THR A 77 -1.90 20.86 -11.60
N SER A 78 -1.49 21.94 -10.95
CA SER A 78 -0.54 21.87 -9.83
C SER A 78 -1.13 20.89 -8.81
N PRO A 79 -0.32 20.01 -8.19
CA PRO A 79 -0.81 19.15 -7.12
C PRO A 79 -1.55 20.02 -6.09
N PRO A 80 -2.67 19.54 -5.53
CA PRO A 80 -3.35 20.23 -4.43
C PRO A 80 -2.34 20.62 -3.36
N ALA A 81 -2.48 21.79 -2.74
CA ALA A 81 -1.57 22.21 -1.68
C ALA A 81 -1.49 21.12 -0.59
N GLY A 82 -0.29 20.59 -0.32
CA GLY A 82 -0.07 19.44 0.57
C GLY A 82 -0.01 18.07 -0.13
N GLY A 83 -0.17 18.01 -1.45
CA GLY A 83 0.04 16.82 -2.27
C GLY A 83 1.52 16.53 -2.51
N THR A 84 1.91 15.28 -2.32
CA THR A 84 3.25 14.78 -2.65
C THR A 84 3.24 14.22 -4.08
N THR A 85 4.31 14.48 -4.85
CA THR A 85 4.51 13.91 -6.19
C THR A 85 5.62 12.89 -6.15
N LEU A 86 5.37 11.69 -6.66
CA LEU A 86 6.36 10.62 -6.79
C LEU A 86 6.53 10.28 -8.28
N THR A 87 7.75 9.96 -8.70
CA THR A 87 8.04 9.54 -10.08
C THR A 87 9.03 8.40 -10.06
N GLY A 88 8.72 7.33 -10.77
CA GLY A 88 9.55 6.13 -10.80
C GLY A 88 8.89 4.99 -11.54
N THR A 89 9.36 3.77 -11.29
CA THR A 89 8.82 2.55 -11.89
C THR A 89 7.93 1.85 -10.88
N VAL A 90 6.70 1.54 -11.27
CA VAL A 90 5.80 0.76 -10.43
C VAL A 90 6.34 -0.67 -10.33
N THR A 91 6.44 -1.20 -9.12
CA THR A 91 6.81 -2.59 -8.88
C THR A 91 5.65 -3.36 -8.26
N SER A 92 5.61 -4.67 -8.53
CA SER A 92 4.67 -5.55 -7.83
C SER A 92 5.10 -5.74 -6.38
N GLY A 93 4.12 -5.81 -5.49
CA GLY A 93 4.32 -6.26 -4.14
C GLY A 93 4.42 -7.78 -3.99
N VAL A 94 4.77 -8.22 -2.77
CA VAL A 94 4.77 -9.62 -2.35
C VAL A 94 3.37 -10.21 -2.31
N GLU A 95 2.36 -9.36 -2.08
CA GLU A 95 0.96 -9.72 -2.10
C GLU A 95 0.30 -9.34 -3.43
N PRO A 96 -0.67 -10.14 -3.89
CA PRO A 96 -1.33 -9.90 -5.17
C PRO A 96 -2.03 -8.53 -5.17
N ASN A 97 -1.92 -7.82 -6.30
CA ASN A 97 -2.49 -6.49 -6.54
C ASN A 97 -1.91 -5.33 -5.70
N CYS A 98 -0.92 -5.60 -4.84
CA CYS A 98 -0.16 -4.55 -4.18
C CYS A 98 0.83 -3.96 -5.19
N LEU A 99 0.83 -2.63 -5.34
CA LEU A 99 1.72 -1.91 -6.24
C LEU A 99 2.56 -0.94 -5.43
N LEU A 100 3.86 -0.91 -5.68
CA LEU A 100 4.81 -0.06 -4.99
C LEU A 100 5.42 0.97 -5.93
N LEU A 101 5.79 2.12 -5.36
CA LEU A 101 6.63 3.14 -5.98
C LEU A 101 7.53 3.74 -4.91
N ASP A 102 8.85 3.53 -5.01
CA ASP A 102 9.85 4.03 -4.04
C ASP A 102 9.47 3.76 -2.56
N ASN A 103 9.03 2.53 -2.26
CA ASN A 103 8.52 2.06 -0.96
C ASN A 103 7.15 2.61 -0.51
N TYR A 104 6.44 3.33 -1.37
CA TYR A 104 5.05 3.69 -1.13
C TYR A 104 4.10 2.66 -1.73
N LEU A 105 3.12 2.23 -0.95
CA LEU A 105 2.00 1.41 -1.43
C LEU A 105 0.98 2.30 -2.12
N LEU A 106 0.81 2.12 -3.42
CA LEU A 106 -0.16 2.86 -4.22
C LEU A 106 -1.56 2.36 -3.94
N VAL A 107 -2.37 3.21 -3.30
CA VAL A 107 -3.78 2.91 -2.99
C VAL A 107 -4.69 3.71 -3.93
N GLY A 108 -5.57 3.01 -4.63
CA GLY A 108 -6.50 3.60 -5.60
C GLY A 108 -5.86 3.86 -6.97
N GLY A 109 -6.29 4.93 -7.62
CA GLY A 109 -5.79 5.38 -8.92
C GLY A 109 -6.23 4.53 -10.14
N PRO A 110 -5.91 5.01 -11.36
CA PRO A 110 -6.25 4.33 -12.61
C PRO A 110 -5.38 3.09 -12.84
N ARG A 111 -6.02 1.92 -12.96
CA ARG A 111 -5.35 0.60 -13.05
C ARG A 111 -4.74 0.29 -14.42
N ASP A 112 -5.11 1.04 -15.45
CA ASP A 112 -4.51 1.01 -16.79
C ASP A 112 -3.16 1.75 -16.86
N VAL A 113 -2.94 2.71 -15.96
CA VAL A 113 -1.68 3.45 -15.81
C VAL A 113 -0.79 2.81 -14.76
N LEU A 114 -1.35 2.44 -13.61
CA LEU A 114 -0.63 1.84 -12.49
C LEU A 114 -0.49 0.33 -12.69
N THR A 115 0.46 -0.05 -13.55
CA THR A 115 0.81 -1.46 -13.81
C THR A 115 2.27 -1.70 -13.47
N SER A 116 2.59 -2.87 -12.93
CA SER A 116 3.98 -3.27 -12.67
C SER A 116 4.85 -3.11 -13.92
N GLY A 117 6.05 -2.54 -13.74
CA GLY A 117 7.00 -2.16 -14.79
C GLY A 117 6.71 -0.83 -15.48
N ALA A 118 5.55 -0.19 -15.28
CA ALA A 118 5.28 1.12 -15.88
C ALA A 118 6.07 2.22 -15.18
N LYS A 119 6.65 3.13 -15.97
CA LYS A 119 7.16 4.40 -15.45
C LYS A 119 6.02 5.41 -15.35
N VAL A 120 5.85 5.99 -14.17
CA VAL A 120 4.72 6.86 -13.86
C VAL A 120 5.16 8.07 -13.05
N THR A 121 4.37 9.14 -13.15
CA THR A 121 4.32 10.23 -12.19
C THR A 121 2.96 10.18 -11.50
N VAL A 122 2.96 10.10 -10.17
CA VAL A 122 1.75 10.08 -9.34
C VAL A 122 1.73 11.26 -8.39
N THR A 123 0.54 11.82 -8.16
CA THR A 123 0.31 12.81 -7.10
C THR A 123 -0.68 12.23 -6.09
N GLY A 124 -0.53 12.58 -4.83
CA GLY A 124 -1.40 12.09 -3.78
C GLY A 124 -0.91 12.44 -2.39
N ARG A 125 -1.35 11.66 -1.39
CA ARG A 125 -1.00 11.88 0.02
C ARG A 125 -0.53 10.61 0.69
N VAL A 126 0.49 10.74 1.54
CA VAL A 126 0.88 9.67 2.47
C VAL A 126 -0.21 9.51 3.54
N GLN A 127 -0.63 8.27 3.81
CA GLN A 127 -1.66 7.92 4.78
C GLN A 127 -1.16 6.79 5.68
N ARG A 128 -0.32 7.10 6.67
CA ARG A 128 0.31 6.08 7.53
C ARG A 128 -0.71 5.28 8.35
N ASP A 129 -1.81 5.91 8.74
CA ASP A 129 -2.86 5.30 9.56
C ASP A 129 -3.92 4.58 8.72
N LEU A 130 -3.75 4.52 7.39
CA LEU A 130 -4.67 3.80 6.52
C LEU A 130 -4.51 2.30 6.69
N LEU A 131 -5.62 1.63 7.02
CA LEU A 131 -5.65 0.16 7.07
C LEU A 131 -5.54 -0.40 5.65
N THR A 132 -4.58 -1.31 5.47
CA THR A 132 -4.37 -2.01 4.21
C THR A 132 -4.11 -3.50 4.46
N THR A 133 -4.40 -4.34 3.47
CA THR A 133 -4.03 -5.76 3.52
C THR A 133 -2.60 -5.98 3.05
N CYS A 134 -1.99 -5.01 2.36
CA CYS A 134 -0.63 -5.12 1.89
C CYS A 134 0.34 -4.86 3.06
N GLN A 135 1.17 -5.83 3.41
CA GLN A 135 2.11 -5.79 4.52
C GLN A 135 3.41 -5.05 4.19
N GLN A 136 3.37 -4.19 3.18
CA GLN A 136 4.57 -3.59 2.60
C GLN A 136 4.31 -2.19 2.06
N GLY A 137 5.29 -1.33 2.34
CA GLY A 137 5.30 0.07 1.95
C GLY A 137 4.44 0.95 2.84
N THR A 138 4.63 2.26 2.71
CA THR A 138 3.77 3.25 3.39
C THR A 138 2.58 3.56 2.47
N PRO A 139 1.32 3.48 2.94
CA PRO A 139 0.18 3.76 2.08
C PRO A 139 0.23 5.19 1.52
N PHE A 140 0.02 5.29 0.22
CA PHE A 140 -0.03 6.52 -0.55
C PHE A 140 -1.32 6.54 -1.35
N LEU A 141 -2.26 7.38 -0.94
CA LEU A 141 -3.54 7.53 -1.62
C LEU A 141 -3.33 8.33 -2.90
N VAL A 142 -3.50 7.66 -4.04
CA VAL A 142 -3.29 8.24 -5.37
C VAL A 142 -4.47 9.12 -5.74
N GLU A 143 -4.19 10.37 -6.08
CA GLU A 143 -5.17 11.33 -6.60
C GLU A 143 -5.08 11.44 -8.12
N THR A 144 -3.87 11.52 -8.66
CA THR A 144 -3.63 11.49 -10.11
C THR A 144 -2.45 10.59 -10.43
N ALA A 145 -2.49 9.96 -11.61
CA ALA A 145 -1.41 9.17 -12.14
C ALA A 145 -1.33 9.34 -13.66
N ARG A 146 -0.12 9.46 -14.18
CA ARG A 146 0.15 9.47 -15.62
C ARG A 146 1.43 8.70 -15.92
N ARG A 147 1.53 8.15 -17.15
CA ARG A 147 2.79 7.60 -17.63
C ARG A 147 3.81 8.74 -17.81
N SER A 148 5.07 8.44 -17.49
CA SER A 148 6.21 9.36 -17.63
C SER A 148 7.05 9.03 -18.85
#